data_AF-A0A6N7PF12-F1
#
_entry.id   AF-A0A6N7PF12-F1
#
_cell.length_a   1.000
_cell.length_b   1.000
_cell.length_c   1.000
_cell.angle_alpha   90.00
_cell.angle_beta   90.00
_cell.angle_gamma   90.00
#
_symmetry.space_group_name_H-M   'P 1'
#
loop_
_entity.id
_entity.type
_entity.pdbx_description
1 polymer ?
#
loop_
_entity_poly.entity_id
_entity_poly.type
_entity_poly.pdbx_seq_one_letter_code
_entity_poly.pdbx_strand_id
1 'polypeptide(L)'
;MSTPGYPKAREVVHDEFRHVELDRGPGAGPWIRASAHATVATGVCGGIVLASEGRFWYALFVPILTSYAQFKRAKEQSPFGRRVAMRMAPWGFVLDPEGSPEVLRWPQMQDVKHQVVPISDERAVSMVFVTVGGRVCRSACPVSPRLARLPSAFPWYVTAATMPIALDLEGAMSMEGDKATFGELLGRAKRMLESPDGTAQLGMPAAGYRGVASRAPGHETAKILRGALVGHRREVDEGPLAAILAAKLGTRELIPEILLLCMSPSPFVAAVGKAAALRLGAPPMRPGAVDEVLPFLPEDEVRAIERFAKGDDAG
;
A
#
# COMPACT_ATOMS: atom_id res chain seq x y z
N MET A 1 -8.79 -4.77 -30.04
CA MET A 1 -8.77 -5.76 -28.95
C MET A 1 -7.42 -5.69 -28.29
N SER A 2 -7.31 -4.98 -27.16
CA SER A 2 -6.06 -4.87 -26.41
C SER A 2 -5.79 -6.23 -25.76
N THR A 3 -4.65 -6.82 -26.08
CA THR A 3 -4.11 -8.00 -25.38
C THR A 3 -4.14 -7.69 -23.87
N PRO A 4 -4.71 -8.56 -23.01
CA PRO A 4 -4.64 -8.36 -21.58
C PRO A 4 -3.16 -8.29 -21.21
N GLY A 5 -2.73 -7.12 -20.75
CA GLY A 5 -1.35 -6.90 -20.37
C GLY A 5 -1.03 -7.86 -19.24
N TYR A 6 -0.10 -8.77 -19.46
CA TYR A 6 0.48 -9.57 -18.38
C TYR A 6 0.86 -8.64 -17.23
N PRO A 7 0.57 -9.00 -15.97
CA PRO A 7 0.99 -8.19 -14.85
C PRO A 7 2.49 -7.97 -14.95
N LYS A 8 2.92 -6.71 -14.99
CA LYS A 8 4.34 -6.35 -14.97
C LYS A 8 4.99 -7.01 -13.76
N ALA A 9 6.27 -7.39 -13.90
CA ALA A 9 7.11 -7.88 -12.80
C ALA A 9 6.85 -7.04 -11.55
N ARG A 10 6.72 -7.70 -10.38
CA ARG A 10 6.32 -7.11 -9.09
C ARG A 10 6.85 -5.68 -8.97
N GLU A 11 6.02 -4.72 -9.32
CA GLU A 11 6.39 -3.31 -9.20
C GLU A 11 6.41 -3.06 -7.70
N VAL A 12 7.58 -2.70 -7.18
CA VAL A 12 7.79 -2.54 -5.74
C VAL A 12 6.94 -1.34 -5.32
N VAL A 13 6.21 -1.41 -4.18
CA VAL A 13 5.60 -0.21 -3.58
C VAL A 13 6.68 0.85 -3.56
N HIS A 14 6.43 2.00 -4.20
CA HIS A 14 7.43 3.06 -4.19
C HIS A 14 7.71 3.41 -2.72
N ASP A 15 8.96 3.16 -2.28
CA ASP A 15 9.42 3.45 -0.92
C ASP A 15 9.14 4.92 -0.52
N GLU A 16 8.96 5.77 -1.53
CA GLU A 16 8.46 7.15 -1.49
C GLU A 16 7.21 7.38 -0.61
N PHE A 17 6.37 6.37 -0.39
CA PHE A 17 5.10 6.48 0.36
C PHE A 17 5.15 5.94 1.79
N ARG A 18 6.29 5.41 2.22
CA ARG A 18 6.42 4.78 3.53
C ARG A 18 6.47 5.85 4.64
N HIS A 19 5.59 5.72 5.62
CA HIS A 19 5.49 6.57 6.82
C HIS A 19 5.27 8.07 6.52
N VAL A 20 4.45 8.40 5.53
CA VAL A 20 4.01 9.79 5.35
C VAL A 20 2.96 10.11 6.42
N GLU A 21 3.33 10.98 7.35
CA GLU A 21 2.40 11.54 8.33
C GLU A 21 1.59 12.67 7.68
N LEU A 22 0.28 12.60 7.88
CA LEU A 22 -0.69 13.53 7.34
C LEU A 22 -1.49 14.09 8.51
N ASP A 23 -1.35 15.39 8.73
CA ASP A 23 -2.04 16.09 9.79
C ASP A 23 -3.55 16.14 9.56
N ARG A 24 -4.29 16.45 10.64
CA ARG A 24 -5.70 16.83 10.55
C ARG A 24 -5.80 18.05 9.62
N GLY A 25 -6.10 17.83 8.34
CA GLY A 25 -6.11 18.88 7.31
C GLY A 25 -6.99 20.06 7.69
N PRO A 26 -6.80 21.29 7.19
CA PRO A 26 -7.28 22.56 7.77
C PRO A 26 -8.81 22.68 8.01
N GLY A 27 -9.22 23.51 8.98
CA GLY A 27 -10.55 23.47 9.60
C GLY A 27 -11.46 24.61 9.27
N ALA A 28 -12.78 24.41 9.32
CA ALA A 28 -13.85 25.36 8.91
C ALA A 28 -13.60 26.84 9.23
N GLY A 29 -12.84 27.17 10.28
CA GLY A 29 -12.59 28.54 10.75
C GLY A 29 -11.79 29.44 9.79
N PRO A 30 -10.52 29.16 9.44
CA PRO A 30 -9.69 30.17 8.74
C PRO A 30 -9.84 30.23 7.21
N TRP A 31 -10.08 29.11 6.51
CA TRP A 31 -10.14 29.06 5.02
C TRP A 31 -11.42 29.67 4.44
N ILE A 32 -12.57 29.51 5.13
CA ILE A 32 -13.82 30.17 4.76
C ILE A 32 -13.71 31.68 5.00
N ARG A 33 -13.02 32.11 6.06
CA ARG A 33 -12.82 33.53 6.36
C ARG A 33 -11.82 34.21 5.41
N ALA A 34 -10.69 33.57 5.11
CA ALA A 34 -9.68 34.13 4.21
C ALA A 34 -10.22 34.32 2.78
N SER A 35 -10.96 33.35 2.25
CA SER A 35 -11.64 33.49 0.96
C SER A 35 -12.75 34.54 1.02
N ALA A 36 -13.55 34.60 2.09
CA ALA A 36 -14.58 35.63 2.26
C ALA A 36 -14.00 37.06 2.33
N HIS A 37 -12.88 37.27 3.01
CA HIS A 37 -12.25 38.60 3.12
C HIS A 37 -11.61 39.09 1.81
N ALA A 38 -10.96 38.20 1.05
CA ALA A 38 -10.45 38.54 -0.29
C ALA A 38 -11.58 38.88 -1.27
N THR A 39 -12.75 38.21 -1.13
CA THR A 39 -13.92 38.43 -1.98
C THR A 39 -14.55 39.82 -1.79
N VAL A 40 -14.60 40.33 -0.55
CA VAL A 40 -15.14 41.67 -0.25
C VAL A 40 -14.26 42.77 -0.84
N ALA A 41 -12.94 42.64 -0.79
CA ALA A 41 -12.02 43.66 -1.29
C ALA A 41 -12.09 43.82 -2.82
N THR A 42 -12.09 42.72 -3.58
CA THR A 42 -12.09 42.77 -5.05
C THR A 42 -13.45 43.19 -5.62
N GLY A 43 -14.54 42.78 -4.98
CA GLY A 43 -15.90 43.18 -5.38
C GLY A 43 -16.19 44.67 -5.15
N VAL A 44 -15.70 45.24 -4.06
CA VAL A 44 -15.88 46.66 -3.73
C VAL A 44 -15.11 47.56 -4.71
N CYS A 45 -13.87 47.23 -5.06
CA CYS A 45 -13.08 48.03 -6.00
C CYS A 45 -13.67 48.01 -7.42
N GLY A 46 -14.13 46.86 -7.93
CA GLY A 46 -14.76 46.76 -9.25
C GLY A 46 -16.12 47.46 -9.32
N GLY A 47 -16.91 47.42 -8.24
CA GLY A 47 -18.19 48.11 -8.14
C GLY A 47 -18.05 49.64 -8.15
N ILE A 48 -17.03 50.19 -7.49
CA ILE A 48 -16.79 51.64 -7.43
C ILE A 48 -16.42 52.20 -8.81
N VAL A 49 -15.56 51.51 -9.57
CA VAL A 49 -15.15 51.94 -10.93
C VAL A 49 -16.33 51.90 -11.92
N LEU A 50 -17.18 50.87 -11.86
CA LEU A 50 -18.35 50.76 -12.73
C LEU A 50 -19.49 51.71 -12.35
N ALA A 51 -19.60 52.08 -11.07
CA ALA A 51 -20.55 53.09 -10.61
C ALA A 51 -20.19 54.50 -11.12
N SER A 52 -18.90 54.83 -11.23
CA SER A 52 -18.46 56.12 -11.78
C SER A 52 -18.76 56.32 -13.28
N GLU A 53 -19.06 55.24 -14.01
CA GLU A 53 -19.44 55.28 -15.44
C GLU A 53 -20.96 55.23 -15.69
N GLY A 54 -21.79 55.40 -14.65
CA GLY A 54 -23.25 55.40 -14.79
C GLY A 54 -23.88 54.01 -14.99
N ARG A 55 -23.10 52.93 -14.84
CA ARG A 55 -23.52 51.53 -15.01
C ARG A 55 -23.88 50.89 -13.68
N PHE A 56 -24.78 51.54 -12.93
CA PHE A 56 -25.15 51.20 -11.56
C PHE A 56 -25.56 49.72 -11.37
N TRP A 57 -26.27 49.14 -12.35
CA TRP A 57 -26.68 47.73 -12.28
C TRP A 57 -25.49 46.75 -12.29
N TYR A 58 -24.43 47.02 -13.06
CA TYR A 58 -23.25 46.17 -13.09
C TYR A 58 -22.45 46.24 -11.79
N ALA A 59 -22.42 47.41 -11.13
CA ALA A 59 -21.78 47.59 -9.83
C ALA A 59 -22.44 46.76 -8.71
N LEU A 60 -23.74 46.46 -8.83
CA LEU A 60 -24.46 45.58 -7.90
C LEU A 60 -24.31 44.10 -8.26
N PHE A 61 -24.44 43.73 -9.53
CA PHE A 61 -24.49 42.31 -9.93
C PHE A 61 -23.13 41.63 -10.09
N VAL A 62 -22.08 42.35 -10.53
CA VAL A 62 -20.74 41.76 -10.73
C VAL A 62 -20.16 41.21 -9.41
N PRO A 63 -20.17 41.93 -8.28
CA PRO A 63 -19.70 41.40 -7.00
C PRO A 63 -20.51 40.21 -6.51
N ILE A 64 -21.83 40.21 -6.73
CA ILE A 64 -22.71 39.11 -6.32
C ILE A 64 -22.42 37.86 -7.16
N LEU A 65 -22.28 37.99 -8.48
CA LEU A 65 -21.99 36.86 -9.36
C LEU A 65 -20.58 36.31 -9.15
N THR A 66 -19.57 37.16 -8.95
CA THR A 66 -18.22 36.69 -8.62
C THR A 66 -18.17 36.06 -7.24
N SER A 67 -18.85 36.65 -6.24
CA SER A 67 -18.99 36.06 -4.90
C SER A 67 -19.74 34.73 -4.93
N TYR A 68 -20.80 34.61 -5.74
CA TYR A 68 -21.55 33.36 -5.89
C TYR A 68 -20.76 32.30 -6.65
N ALA A 69 -20.07 32.67 -7.74
CA ALA A 69 -19.21 31.74 -8.48
C ALA A 69 -18.01 31.30 -7.63
N GLN A 70 -17.43 32.20 -6.83
CA GLN A 70 -16.38 31.85 -5.88
C GLN A 70 -16.90 31.08 -4.67
N PHE A 71 -18.10 31.37 -4.15
CA PHE A 71 -18.73 30.57 -3.10
C PHE A 71 -19.07 29.18 -3.63
N LYS A 72 -19.58 29.07 -4.86
CA LYS A 72 -19.83 27.79 -5.52
C LYS A 72 -18.53 27.03 -5.73
N ARG A 73 -17.47 27.69 -6.22
CA ARG A 73 -16.11 27.10 -6.28
C ARG A 73 -15.58 26.73 -4.91
N ALA A 74 -15.74 27.56 -3.88
CA ALA A 74 -15.29 27.32 -2.51
C ALA A 74 -16.14 26.27 -1.79
N LYS A 75 -17.38 26.03 -2.23
CA LYS A 75 -18.27 24.96 -1.77
C LYS A 75 -18.01 23.65 -2.53
N GLU A 76 -17.67 23.72 -3.80
CA GLU A 76 -17.17 22.61 -4.61
C GLU A 76 -15.74 22.20 -4.19
N GLN A 77 -14.93 23.17 -3.76
CA GLN A 77 -13.59 23.02 -3.18
C GLN A 77 -13.62 22.89 -1.66
N SER A 78 -14.78 23.08 -1.02
CA SER A 78 -14.97 22.87 0.41
C SER A 78 -14.79 21.38 0.62
N PRO A 79 -13.67 20.95 1.21
CA PRO A 79 -13.34 19.54 1.13
C PRO A 79 -14.30 18.80 2.05
N PHE A 80 -15.27 18.10 1.47
CA PHE A 80 -16.20 17.25 2.21
C PHE A 80 -15.41 16.12 2.88
N GLY A 81 -15.86 15.68 4.06
CA GLY A 81 -15.28 14.55 4.78
C GLY A 81 -14.74 14.86 6.18
N ARG A 82 -14.70 13.81 6.99
CA ARG A 82 -14.19 13.81 8.36
C ARG A 82 -12.71 14.14 8.35
N ARG A 83 -12.31 15.17 9.10
CA ARG A 83 -10.92 15.57 9.27
C ARG A 83 -10.29 14.64 10.29
N VAL A 84 -9.22 13.97 9.89
CA VAL A 84 -8.54 12.98 10.73
C VAL A 84 -7.05 13.02 10.42
N ALA A 85 -6.21 12.83 11.43
CA ALA A 85 -4.80 12.57 11.18
C ALA A 85 -4.69 11.21 10.50
N MET A 86 -3.78 11.06 9.55
CA MET A 86 -3.55 9.79 8.89
C MET A 86 -2.06 9.51 8.83
N ARG A 87 -1.69 8.26 8.91
CA ARG A 87 -0.35 7.80 8.56
C ARG A 87 -0.46 6.86 7.37
N MET A 88 0.23 7.19 6.29
CA MET A 88 0.34 6.30 5.13
C MET A 88 1.40 5.22 5.42
N ALA A 89 1.05 3.98 5.11
CA ALA A 89 1.92 2.82 5.18
C ALA A 89 1.92 2.10 3.82
N PRO A 90 2.93 1.24 3.53
CA PRO A 90 2.94 0.46 2.30
C PRO A 90 1.70 -0.43 2.07
N TRP A 91 0.95 -0.72 3.14
CA TRP A 91 -0.20 -1.63 3.14
C TRP A 91 -1.56 -0.92 3.28
N GLY A 92 -1.56 0.42 3.40
CA GLY A 92 -2.76 1.23 3.49
C GLY A 92 -2.60 2.48 4.36
N PHE A 93 -3.66 2.86 5.07
CA PHE A 93 -3.68 4.02 5.96
C PHE A 93 -4.00 3.61 7.40
N VAL A 94 -3.41 4.32 8.36
CA VAL A 94 -3.83 4.30 9.76
C VAL A 94 -4.47 5.66 10.05
N LEU A 95 -5.78 5.67 10.32
CA LEU A 95 -6.50 6.87 10.72
C LEU A 95 -6.40 7.09 12.22
N ASP A 96 -6.26 8.35 12.63
CA ASP A 96 -6.13 8.80 14.03
C ASP A 96 -5.08 8.01 14.83
N PRO A 97 -3.81 8.00 14.36
CA PRO A 97 -2.77 7.14 14.94
C PRO A 97 -2.47 7.43 16.43
N GLU A 98 -2.76 8.64 16.92
CA GLU A 98 -2.56 9.03 18.33
C GLU A 98 -3.79 8.81 19.22
N GLY A 99 -4.94 8.46 18.62
CA GLY A 99 -6.22 8.29 19.32
C GLY A 99 -6.68 6.83 19.30
N SER A 100 -7.81 6.57 18.65
CA SER A 100 -8.30 5.21 18.41
C SER A 100 -7.94 4.79 16.97
N PRO A 101 -6.82 4.10 16.75
CA PRO A 101 -6.32 3.84 15.40
C PRO A 101 -7.31 2.98 14.62
N GLU A 102 -7.81 3.51 13.49
CA GLU A 102 -8.63 2.77 12.53
C GLU A 102 -7.75 2.43 11.33
N VAL A 103 -7.50 1.14 11.12
CA VAL A 103 -6.61 0.66 10.05
C VAL A 103 -7.42 0.39 8.79
N LEU A 104 -7.01 1.01 7.69
CA LEU A 104 -7.60 0.85 6.37
C LEU A 104 -6.59 0.19 5.42
N ARG A 105 -6.81 -1.08 5.09
CA ARG A 105 -6.06 -1.80 4.07
C ARG A 105 -6.45 -1.31 2.67
N TRP A 106 -5.53 -1.43 1.69
CA TRP A 106 -5.81 -1.07 0.29
C TRP A 106 -7.20 -1.52 -0.22
N PRO A 107 -7.59 -2.81 -0.05
CA PRO A 107 -8.86 -3.31 -0.60
C PRO A 107 -10.12 -2.78 0.10
N GLN A 108 -9.99 -2.21 1.29
CA GLN A 108 -11.14 -1.66 2.04
C GLN A 108 -11.51 -0.26 1.56
N MET A 109 -10.61 0.39 0.82
CA MET A 109 -10.82 1.74 0.31
C MET A 109 -11.53 1.69 -1.04
N GLN A 110 -12.50 2.59 -1.23
CA GLN A 110 -13.25 2.72 -2.47
C GLN A 110 -12.55 3.66 -3.46
N ASP A 111 -11.90 4.71 -2.92
CA ASP A 111 -11.26 5.74 -3.73
C ASP A 111 -10.21 6.50 -2.91
N VAL A 112 -9.15 6.95 -3.59
CA VAL A 112 -8.11 7.79 -3.02
C VAL A 112 -7.85 8.96 -3.96
N LYS A 113 -8.08 10.18 -3.49
CA LYS A 113 -7.82 11.41 -4.24
C LYS A 113 -6.71 12.22 -3.58
N HIS A 114 -5.93 12.89 -4.42
CA HIS A 114 -4.95 13.88 -4.02
C HIS A 114 -5.27 15.21 -4.72
N GLN A 115 -5.16 16.30 -3.99
CA GLN A 115 -5.27 17.65 -4.54
C GLN A 115 -4.26 18.57 -3.86
N VAL A 116 -3.63 19.45 -4.65
CA VAL A 116 -2.85 20.55 -4.10
C VAL A 116 -3.78 21.74 -3.94
N VAL A 117 -3.96 22.20 -2.71
CA VAL A 117 -4.87 23.30 -2.36
C VAL A 117 -4.03 24.51 -1.94
N PRO A 118 -4.16 25.66 -2.62
CA PRO A 118 -3.54 26.90 -2.17
C PRO A 118 -4.21 27.37 -0.87
N ILE A 119 -3.41 27.68 0.15
CA ILE A 119 -3.84 28.27 1.42
C ILE A 119 -3.70 29.80 1.37
N SER A 120 -2.66 30.29 0.71
CA SER A 120 -2.39 31.70 0.45
C SER A 120 -1.63 31.83 -0.87
N ASP A 121 -1.41 33.06 -1.34
CA ASP A 121 -0.67 33.31 -2.59
C ASP A 121 0.71 32.65 -2.61
N GLU A 122 1.36 32.52 -1.43
CA GLU A 122 2.68 31.91 -1.28
C GLU A 122 2.68 30.48 -0.70
N ARG A 123 1.53 29.92 -0.32
CA ARG A 123 1.50 28.63 0.39
C ARG A 123 0.43 27.71 -0.17
N ALA A 124 0.80 26.46 -0.38
CA ALA A 124 -0.13 25.38 -0.73
C ALA A 124 0.10 24.18 0.18
N VAL A 125 -0.88 23.29 0.23
CA VAL A 125 -0.80 22.00 0.92
C VAL A 125 -1.27 20.90 0.01
N SER A 126 -0.73 19.70 0.21
CA SER A 126 -1.29 18.48 -0.37
C SER A 126 -2.40 17.98 0.55
N MET A 127 -3.60 17.84 0.00
CA MET A 127 -4.73 17.20 0.67
C MET A 127 -4.92 15.80 0.12
N VAL A 128 -5.12 14.84 1.02
CA VAL A 128 -5.42 13.45 0.68
C VAL A 128 -6.83 13.14 1.16
N PHE A 129 -7.61 12.49 0.30
CA PHE A 129 -8.98 12.07 0.56
C PHE A 129 -9.05 10.56 0.38
N VAL A 130 -9.56 9.88 1.40
CA VAL A 130 -9.76 8.43 1.39
C VAL A 130 -11.25 8.17 1.58
N THR A 131 -11.85 7.43 0.64
CA THR A 131 -13.26 7.04 0.72
C THR A 131 -13.39 5.61 1.19
N VAL A 132 -14.12 5.37 2.27
CA VAL A 132 -14.37 4.03 2.85
C VAL A 132 -15.83 3.90 3.27
N GLY A 133 -16.54 2.92 2.72
CA GLY A 133 -17.96 2.68 3.03
C GLY A 133 -18.84 3.93 2.83
N GLY A 134 -18.60 4.70 1.77
CA GLY A 134 -19.30 5.97 1.49
C GLY A 134 -18.90 7.16 2.39
N ARG A 135 -18.03 6.96 3.39
CA ARG A 135 -17.48 8.04 4.23
C ARG A 135 -16.18 8.54 3.63
N VAL A 136 -16.02 9.86 3.54
CA VAL A 136 -14.76 10.49 3.12
C VAL A 136 -13.99 10.92 4.36
N CYS A 137 -12.75 10.46 4.49
CA CYS A 137 -11.79 10.94 5.45
C CYS A 137 -10.76 11.81 4.74
N ARG A 138 -10.32 12.89 5.39
CA ARG A 138 -9.34 13.82 4.80
C ARG A 138 -8.25 14.22 5.77
N SER A 139 -7.06 14.41 5.21
CA SER A 139 -5.85 14.87 5.89
C SER A 139 -5.07 15.81 4.99
N ALA A 140 -4.07 16.49 5.54
CA ALA A 140 -3.21 17.37 4.76
C ALA A 140 -1.76 17.26 5.21
N CYS A 141 -0.84 17.62 4.32
CA CYS A 141 0.57 17.74 4.61
C CYS A 141 1.18 18.87 3.76
N PRO A 142 2.45 19.26 4.01
CA PRO A 142 3.20 20.09 3.07
C PRO A 142 3.14 19.53 1.64
N VAL A 143 3.26 20.40 0.63
CA VAL A 143 3.18 19.98 -0.77
C VAL A 143 4.16 18.84 -1.04
N SER A 144 3.62 17.69 -1.44
CA SER A 144 4.39 16.49 -1.73
C SER A 144 4.10 16.04 -3.15
N PRO A 145 5.05 16.20 -4.09
CA PRO A 145 4.92 15.69 -5.45
C PRO A 145 4.73 14.17 -5.51
N ARG A 146 5.20 13.45 -4.49
CA ARG A 146 5.06 11.99 -4.37
C ARG A 146 3.59 11.61 -4.24
N LEU A 147 2.85 12.29 -3.36
CA LEU A 147 1.42 12.02 -3.14
C LEU A 147 0.55 12.25 -4.38
N ALA A 148 1.01 13.05 -5.34
CA ALA A 148 0.31 13.25 -6.60
C ALA A 148 0.21 11.97 -7.46
N ARG A 149 1.13 11.02 -7.27
CA ARG A 149 1.11 9.72 -7.96
C ARG A 149 0.18 8.70 -7.31
N LEU A 150 -0.24 8.95 -6.07
CA LEU A 150 -1.02 7.98 -5.30
C LEU A 150 -2.37 7.62 -5.96
N PRO A 151 -3.19 8.57 -6.45
CA PRO A 151 -4.46 8.22 -7.10
C PRO A 151 -4.29 7.32 -8.32
N SER A 152 -3.25 7.54 -9.13
CA SER A 152 -2.95 6.69 -10.28
C SER A 152 -2.41 5.31 -9.90
N ALA A 153 -1.66 5.21 -8.79
CA ALA A 153 -1.11 3.94 -8.31
C ALA A 153 -2.12 3.11 -7.50
N PHE A 154 -3.16 3.76 -6.95
CA PHE A 154 -4.13 3.14 -6.05
C PHE A 154 -4.81 1.87 -6.61
N PRO A 155 -5.35 1.85 -7.86
CA PRO A 155 -5.96 0.63 -8.38
C PRO A 155 -5.01 -0.57 -8.40
N TRP A 156 -3.74 -0.33 -8.71
CA TRP A 156 -2.71 -1.38 -8.70
C TRP A 156 -2.40 -1.86 -7.29
N TYR A 157 -2.29 -0.97 -6.29
CA TYR A 157 -2.12 -1.36 -4.89
C TYR A 157 -3.25 -2.25 -4.41
N VAL A 158 -4.49 -1.94 -4.79
CA VAL A 158 -5.67 -2.78 -4.47
C VAL A 158 -5.52 -4.15 -5.10
N THR A 159 -5.28 -4.23 -6.42
CA THR A 159 -5.12 -5.51 -7.13
C THR A 159 -4.03 -6.38 -6.52
N ALA A 160 -2.85 -5.80 -6.25
CA ALA A 160 -1.72 -6.51 -5.67
C ALA A 160 -1.98 -6.95 -4.23
N ALA A 161 -2.68 -6.14 -3.42
CA ALA A 161 -3.04 -6.50 -2.05
C ALA A 161 -4.11 -7.60 -1.96
N THR A 162 -4.96 -7.74 -2.98
CA THR A 162 -6.00 -8.79 -3.07
C THR A 162 -5.56 -10.05 -3.79
N MET A 163 -4.34 -10.10 -4.33
CA MET A 163 -3.89 -11.24 -5.12
C MET A 163 -3.92 -12.53 -4.27
N PRO A 164 -4.56 -13.61 -4.76
CA PRO A 164 -4.56 -14.89 -4.06
C PRO A 164 -3.14 -15.43 -3.88
N ILE A 165 -2.88 -16.13 -2.78
CA ILE A 165 -1.56 -16.69 -2.48
C ILE A 165 -1.50 -18.13 -2.99
N ALA A 166 -0.49 -18.46 -3.80
CA ALA A 166 -0.33 -19.80 -4.32
C ALA A 166 0.11 -20.79 -3.21
N LEU A 167 -0.45 -21.99 -3.26
CA LEU A 167 -0.11 -23.13 -2.41
C LEU A 167 0.80 -24.15 -3.13
N ASP A 168 1.19 -23.86 -4.36
CA ASP A 168 2.24 -24.55 -5.09
C ASP A 168 3.00 -23.56 -5.98
N LEU A 169 4.14 -23.97 -6.52
CA LEU A 169 4.94 -23.14 -7.42
C LEU A 169 4.38 -23.11 -8.86
N GLU A 170 3.31 -23.86 -9.11
CA GLU A 170 2.63 -23.95 -10.40
C GLU A 170 1.40 -23.04 -10.48
N GLY A 171 1.02 -22.39 -9.38
CA GLY A 171 -0.19 -21.59 -9.25
C GLY A 171 -1.49 -22.37 -9.42
N ALA A 172 -1.46 -23.71 -9.33
CA ALA A 172 -2.64 -24.56 -9.54
C ALA A 172 -3.55 -24.59 -8.30
N MET A 173 -2.97 -24.45 -7.12
CA MET A 173 -3.67 -24.30 -5.84
C MET A 173 -3.44 -22.91 -5.27
N SER A 174 -4.47 -22.30 -4.68
CA SER A 174 -4.36 -20.99 -4.03
C SER A 174 -5.29 -20.82 -2.83
N MET A 175 -4.97 -19.84 -2.00
CA MET A 175 -5.82 -19.30 -0.94
C MET A 175 -6.22 -17.87 -1.30
N GLU A 176 -7.43 -17.47 -0.93
CA GLU A 176 -7.84 -16.06 -1.02
C GLU A 176 -6.89 -15.19 -0.18
N GLY A 177 -6.38 -14.10 -0.77
CA GLY A 177 -5.28 -13.33 -0.18
C GLY A 177 -5.62 -12.65 1.15
N ASP A 178 -6.89 -12.33 1.39
CA ASP A 178 -7.39 -11.71 2.62
C ASP A 178 -7.67 -12.73 3.74
N LYS A 179 -7.79 -14.02 3.40
CA LYS A 179 -7.99 -15.15 4.32
C LYS A 179 -6.76 -16.06 4.44
N ALA A 180 -5.69 -15.76 3.72
CA ALA A 180 -4.46 -16.52 3.76
C ALA A 180 -3.90 -16.57 5.19
N THR A 181 -3.62 -17.78 5.67
CA THR A 181 -3.00 -18.00 6.98
C THR A 181 -1.57 -18.49 6.80
N PHE A 182 -0.70 -18.08 7.71
CA PHE A 182 0.69 -18.50 7.71
C PHE A 182 0.81 -19.99 8.05
N GLY A 183 -0.04 -20.50 8.94
CA GLY A 183 -0.07 -21.91 9.31
C GLY A 183 -0.33 -22.83 8.11
N GLU A 184 -1.29 -22.50 7.26
CA GLU A 184 -1.59 -23.27 6.05
C GLU A 184 -0.43 -23.24 5.05
N LEU A 185 0.13 -22.05 4.80
CA LEU A 185 1.26 -21.86 3.90
C LEU A 185 2.52 -22.62 4.37
N LEU A 186 2.85 -22.52 5.66
CA LEU A 186 3.97 -23.23 6.27
C LEU A 186 3.74 -24.74 6.26
N GLY A 187 2.52 -25.19 6.56
CA GLY A 187 2.13 -26.61 6.48
C GLY A 187 2.28 -27.15 5.06
N ARG A 188 1.92 -26.36 4.05
CA ARG A 188 2.09 -26.73 2.64
C ARG A 188 3.56 -26.82 2.24
N ALA A 189 4.39 -25.85 2.65
CA ALA A 189 5.83 -25.89 2.44
C ALA A 189 6.47 -27.16 3.04
N LYS A 190 6.09 -27.53 4.27
CA LYS A 190 6.55 -28.78 4.92
C LYS A 190 6.17 -30.02 4.10
N ARG A 191 4.89 -30.15 3.72
CA ARG A 191 4.41 -31.27 2.89
C ARG A 191 5.17 -31.38 1.56
N MET A 192 5.51 -30.26 0.95
CA MET A 192 6.27 -30.23 -0.30
C MET A 192 7.71 -30.72 -0.12
N LEU A 193 8.36 -30.37 1.01
CA LEU A 193 9.71 -30.84 1.34
C LEU A 193 9.76 -32.31 1.80
N GLU A 194 8.66 -32.82 2.36
CA GLU A 194 8.54 -34.20 2.84
C GLU A 194 8.13 -35.20 1.74
N SER A 195 7.42 -34.73 0.70
CA SER A 195 6.94 -35.56 -0.40
C SER A 195 7.96 -35.72 -1.53
N PRO A 196 8.15 -36.93 -2.10
CA PRO A 196 8.98 -37.14 -3.29
C PRO A 196 8.59 -36.22 -4.46
N ASP A 197 7.29 -36.09 -4.75
CA ASP A 197 6.79 -35.26 -5.85
C ASP A 197 7.10 -33.78 -5.62
N GLY A 198 6.96 -33.31 -4.37
CA GLY A 198 7.28 -31.92 -4.02
C GLY A 198 8.77 -31.63 -4.14
N THR A 199 9.64 -32.55 -3.72
CA THR A 199 11.08 -32.41 -3.92
C THR A 199 11.48 -32.45 -5.41
N ALA A 200 10.78 -33.24 -6.23
CA ALA A 200 10.98 -33.28 -7.67
C ALA A 200 10.56 -31.95 -8.34
N GLN A 201 9.43 -31.36 -7.92
CA GLN A 201 9.00 -30.02 -8.36
C GLN A 201 10.01 -28.92 -8.00
N LEU A 202 10.78 -29.10 -6.93
CA LEU A 202 11.87 -28.21 -6.53
C LEU A 202 13.19 -28.48 -7.27
N GLY A 203 13.21 -29.41 -8.23
CA GLY A 203 14.44 -29.81 -8.92
C GLY A 203 15.49 -30.40 -7.97
N MET A 204 15.07 -30.94 -6.82
CA MET A 204 15.99 -31.59 -5.88
C MET A 204 16.33 -33.01 -6.37
N PRO A 205 17.57 -33.47 -6.17
CA PRO A 205 17.95 -34.82 -6.56
C PRO A 205 17.13 -35.86 -5.81
N ALA A 206 16.70 -36.92 -6.52
CA ALA A 206 16.02 -38.05 -5.92
C ALA A 206 16.89 -38.65 -4.81
N ALA A 207 16.28 -39.00 -3.68
CA ALA A 207 16.99 -39.64 -2.57
C ALA A 207 17.53 -41.00 -3.02
N GLY A 208 18.83 -41.07 -3.31
CA GLY A 208 19.49 -42.32 -3.65
C GLY A 208 19.56 -43.27 -2.45
N TYR A 209 19.40 -44.57 -2.71
CA TYR A 209 19.41 -45.65 -1.70
C TYR A 209 20.66 -45.73 -0.80
N ARG A 210 21.75 -45.02 -1.15
CA ARG A 210 23.04 -45.04 -0.44
C ARG A 210 23.47 -43.69 0.16
N GLY A 211 22.64 -42.66 0.13
CA GLY A 211 23.07 -41.32 0.54
C GLY A 211 21.96 -40.46 1.09
N VAL A 212 21.59 -40.69 2.34
CA VAL A 212 20.77 -39.75 3.15
C VAL A 212 21.45 -38.37 3.25
N ALA A 213 22.75 -38.28 2.95
CA ALA A 213 23.59 -37.10 3.14
C ALA A 213 23.53 -36.02 2.04
N SER A 214 22.77 -36.17 0.94
CA SER A 214 22.83 -35.21 -0.18
C SER A 214 21.45 -34.74 -0.69
N ARG A 215 20.50 -34.47 0.20
CA ARG A 215 19.30 -33.64 -0.13
C ARG A 215 19.61 -32.14 -0.06
N ALA A 216 20.84 -31.74 -0.42
CA ALA A 216 21.18 -30.33 -0.46
C ALA A 216 20.49 -29.67 -1.67
N PRO A 217 19.89 -28.47 -1.51
CA PRO A 217 19.34 -27.73 -2.64
C PRO A 217 20.45 -27.45 -3.66
N GLY A 218 20.18 -27.79 -4.92
CA GLY A 218 21.09 -27.52 -6.03
C GLY A 218 20.80 -26.17 -6.70
N HIS A 219 21.62 -25.83 -7.70
CA HIS A 219 21.43 -24.61 -8.49
C HIS A 219 20.07 -24.55 -9.19
N GLU A 220 19.53 -25.70 -9.61
CA GLU A 220 18.21 -25.76 -10.24
C GLU A 220 17.09 -25.40 -9.26
N THR A 221 17.18 -25.85 -8.00
CA THR A 221 16.25 -25.46 -6.94
C THR A 221 16.23 -23.96 -6.73
N ALA A 222 17.42 -23.34 -6.63
CA ALA A 222 17.51 -21.89 -6.49
C ALA A 222 16.94 -21.15 -7.69
N LYS A 223 17.16 -21.65 -8.92
CA LYS A 223 16.61 -21.08 -10.15
C LYS A 223 15.07 -21.15 -10.20
N ILE A 224 14.49 -22.28 -9.80
CA ILE A 224 13.03 -22.46 -9.72
C ILE A 224 12.44 -21.47 -8.71
N LEU A 225 13.00 -21.42 -7.50
CA LEU A 225 12.54 -20.51 -6.44
C LEU A 225 12.71 -19.04 -6.83
N ARG A 226 13.84 -18.67 -7.46
CA ARG A 226 14.05 -17.32 -8.03
C ARG A 226 12.97 -16.98 -9.05
N GLY A 227 12.61 -17.94 -9.91
CA GLY A 227 11.54 -17.80 -10.88
C GLY A 227 10.19 -17.45 -10.26
N ALA A 228 9.82 -18.13 -9.16
CA ALA A 228 8.60 -17.88 -8.41
C ALA A 228 8.65 -16.57 -7.59
N LEU A 229 9.82 -16.18 -7.08
CA LEU A 229 9.99 -14.93 -6.32
C LEU A 229 9.88 -13.67 -7.21
N VAL A 230 10.44 -13.73 -8.41
CA VAL A 230 10.48 -12.59 -9.37
C VAL A 230 9.26 -12.61 -10.31
N GLY A 231 8.75 -13.80 -10.62
CA GLY A 231 7.66 -13.98 -11.57
C GLY A 231 6.31 -13.55 -11.01
N HIS A 232 5.58 -12.74 -11.76
CA HIS A 232 4.12 -12.69 -11.71
C HIS A 232 3.61 -13.27 -13.02
N ARG A 233 3.89 -14.56 -13.22
CA ARG A 233 3.49 -15.24 -14.47
C ARG A 233 2.00 -15.58 -14.47
N ARG A 234 1.33 -15.47 -13.32
CA ARG A 234 -0.01 -16.03 -13.06
C ARG A 234 -0.86 -15.04 -12.25
N GLU A 235 -2.14 -15.36 -12.16
CA GLU A 235 -3.15 -14.60 -11.39
C GLU A 235 -3.04 -14.81 -9.86
N VAL A 236 -2.05 -15.58 -9.41
CA VAL A 236 -1.78 -15.93 -8.02
C VAL A 236 -0.32 -15.65 -7.66
N ASP A 237 -0.07 -15.26 -6.41
CA ASP A 237 1.26 -14.90 -5.91
C ASP A 237 1.98 -16.13 -5.32
N GLU A 238 2.98 -16.63 -6.04
CA GLU A 238 3.84 -17.76 -5.63
C GLU A 238 4.95 -17.35 -4.66
N GLY A 239 5.21 -16.05 -4.57
CA GLY A 239 6.35 -15.48 -3.85
C GLY A 239 6.41 -15.89 -2.37
N PRO A 240 5.31 -15.84 -1.59
CA PRO A 240 5.31 -16.25 -0.19
C PRO A 240 5.74 -17.70 0.01
N LEU A 241 5.21 -18.64 -0.78
CA LEU A 241 5.57 -20.05 -0.67
C LEU A 241 7.05 -20.25 -1.03
N ALA A 242 7.50 -19.65 -2.14
CA ALA A 242 8.88 -19.71 -2.58
C ALA A 242 9.85 -19.15 -1.53
N ALA A 243 9.49 -18.06 -0.84
CA ALA A 243 10.29 -17.48 0.23
C ALA A 243 10.41 -18.41 1.45
N ILE A 244 9.32 -19.06 1.87
CA ILE A 244 9.36 -20.03 2.97
C ILE A 244 10.24 -21.22 2.59
N LEU A 245 10.07 -21.76 1.38
CA LEU A 245 10.87 -22.89 0.88
C LEU A 245 12.36 -22.52 0.81
N ALA A 246 12.68 -21.33 0.30
CA ALA A 246 14.04 -20.83 0.25
C ALA A 246 14.67 -20.75 1.66
N ALA A 247 13.94 -20.18 2.62
CA ALA A 247 14.39 -20.07 4.00
C ALA A 247 14.53 -21.43 4.72
N LYS A 248 13.68 -22.41 4.39
CA LYS A 248 13.76 -23.79 4.89
C LYS A 248 14.94 -24.56 4.32
N LEU A 249 15.25 -24.33 3.05
CA LEU A 249 16.37 -24.96 2.35
C LEU A 249 17.70 -24.24 2.58
N GLY A 250 17.68 -23.03 3.17
CA GLY A 250 18.88 -22.25 3.44
C GLY A 250 19.49 -21.60 2.18
N THR A 251 18.71 -21.32 1.15
CA THR A 251 19.18 -20.73 -0.12
C THR A 251 19.41 -19.22 0.01
N ARG A 252 20.48 -18.85 0.74
CA ARG A 252 20.84 -17.44 1.05
C ARG A 252 21.07 -16.57 -0.18
N GLU A 253 21.40 -17.14 -1.32
CA GLU A 253 21.57 -16.40 -2.57
C GLU A 253 20.29 -15.75 -3.08
N LEU A 254 19.11 -16.14 -2.55
CA LEU A 254 17.81 -15.58 -2.93
C LEU A 254 17.35 -14.42 -2.03
N ILE A 255 18.18 -14.00 -1.06
CA ILE A 255 17.85 -12.85 -0.19
C ILE A 255 17.48 -11.61 -1.01
N PRO A 256 18.19 -11.21 -2.09
CA PRO A 256 17.83 -10.01 -2.86
C PRO A 256 16.40 -10.05 -3.41
N GLU A 257 15.98 -11.19 -3.97
CA GLU A 257 14.63 -11.36 -4.52
C GLU A 257 13.58 -11.46 -3.41
N ILE A 258 13.90 -12.08 -2.27
CA ILE A 258 13.01 -12.13 -1.10
C ILE A 258 12.81 -10.73 -0.51
N LEU A 259 13.82 -9.85 -0.51
CA LEU A 259 13.67 -8.49 -0.02
C LEU A 259 12.67 -7.66 -0.84
N LEU A 260 12.42 -8.01 -2.11
CA LEU A 260 11.38 -7.38 -2.93
C LEU A 260 9.97 -7.69 -2.40
N LEU A 261 9.76 -8.87 -1.77
CA LEU A 261 8.49 -9.21 -1.13
C LEU A 261 8.16 -8.29 0.05
N CYS A 262 9.18 -7.79 0.75
CA CYS A 262 9.00 -6.92 1.92
C CYS A 262 8.30 -5.59 1.57
N MET A 263 8.27 -5.26 0.29
CA MET A 263 7.62 -4.08 -0.29
C MET A 263 6.31 -4.43 -1.00
N SER A 264 5.75 -5.62 -0.74
CA SER A 264 4.44 -5.98 -1.27
C SER A 264 3.35 -5.09 -0.65
N PRO A 265 2.34 -4.65 -1.45
CA PRO A 265 1.14 -3.99 -0.92
C PRO A 265 0.31 -4.90 -0.01
N SER A 266 0.46 -6.23 -0.13
CA SER A 266 -0.15 -7.19 0.79
C SER A 266 0.68 -7.27 2.09
N PRO A 267 0.08 -6.96 3.26
CA PRO A 267 0.79 -7.03 4.53
C PRO A 267 1.24 -8.46 4.87
N PHE A 268 0.45 -9.47 4.48
CA PHE A 268 0.79 -10.88 4.67
C PHE A 268 2.03 -11.28 3.87
N VAL A 269 2.05 -10.98 2.57
CA VAL A 269 3.18 -11.26 1.67
C VAL A 269 4.46 -10.58 2.16
N ALA A 270 4.34 -9.30 2.57
CA ALA A 270 5.45 -8.55 3.11
C ALA A 270 6.00 -9.16 4.41
N ALA A 271 5.13 -9.56 5.33
CA ALA A 271 5.51 -10.20 6.59
C ALA A 271 6.23 -11.54 6.36
N VAL A 272 5.72 -12.38 5.46
CA VAL A 272 6.36 -13.65 5.09
C VAL A 272 7.73 -13.42 4.46
N GLY A 273 7.84 -12.46 3.52
CA GLY A 273 9.11 -12.08 2.91
C GLY A 273 10.15 -11.62 3.94
N LYS A 274 9.74 -10.75 4.88
CA LYS A 274 10.59 -10.27 5.99
C LYS A 274 11.09 -11.44 6.85
N ALA A 275 10.19 -12.32 7.26
CA ALA A 275 10.54 -13.46 8.11
C ALA A 275 11.47 -14.47 7.41
N ALA A 276 11.23 -14.74 6.13
CA ALA A 276 12.11 -15.58 5.31
C ALA A 276 13.51 -14.96 5.16
N ALA A 277 13.61 -13.65 4.89
CA ALA A 277 14.88 -12.94 4.80
C ALA A 277 15.66 -12.98 6.12
N LEU A 278 14.99 -12.70 7.24
CA LEU A 278 15.58 -12.78 8.59
C LEU A 278 16.11 -14.19 8.89
N ARG A 279 15.32 -15.23 8.59
CA ARG A 279 15.72 -16.63 8.79
C ARG A 279 16.93 -17.03 7.96
N LEU A 280 17.08 -16.47 6.75
CA LEU A 280 18.24 -16.67 5.90
C LEU A 280 19.49 -15.89 6.38
N GLY A 281 19.35 -15.02 7.37
CA GLY A 281 20.43 -14.22 7.94
C GLY A 281 20.57 -12.83 7.33
N ALA A 282 19.54 -12.31 6.66
CA ALA A 282 19.52 -10.90 6.28
C ALA A 282 19.54 -10.03 7.55
N PRO A 283 20.23 -8.87 7.54
CA PRO A 283 20.23 -7.98 8.69
C PRO A 283 18.81 -7.47 8.98
N PRO A 284 18.45 -7.23 10.25
CA PRO A 284 17.16 -6.65 10.59
C PRO A 284 17.05 -5.26 9.96
N MET A 285 16.03 -5.05 9.13
CA MET A 285 15.76 -3.75 8.52
C MET A 285 14.91 -2.92 9.47
N ARG A 286 15.40 -1.74 9.91
CA ARG A 286 14.66 -0.82 10.78
C ARG A 286 13.33 -0.37 10.14
N PRO A 287 13.32 0.08 8.87
CA PRO A 287 12.11 0.12 8.05
C PRO A 287 11.90 -1.28 7.47
N GLY A 288 10.92 -2.01 7.99
CA GLY A 288 10.67 -3.37 7.55
C GLY A 288 10.70 -4.41 8.66
N ALA A 289 10.65 -4.05 9.94
CA ALA A 289 10.46 -5.05 10.99
C ALA A 289 9.06 -5.71 10.86
N VAL A 290 8.93 -6.96 11.32
CA VAL A 290 7.69 -7.73 11.17
C VAL A 290 6.55 -7.09 11.97
N ASP A 291 6.87 -6.47 13.09
CA ASP A 291 5.94 -5.69 13.92
C ASP A 291 5.23 -4.54 13.18
N GLU A 292 5.82 -3.98 12.13
CA GLU A 292 5.17 -2.91 11.35
C GLU A 292 3.85 -3.36 10.71
N VAL A 293 3.70 -4.66 10.40
CA VAL A 293 2.45 -5.20 9.84
C VAL A 293 1.42 -5.53 10.91
N LEU A 294 1.75 -5.45 12.21
CA LEU A 294 0.82 -5.72 13.33
C LEU A 294 -0.51 -4.98 13.21
N PRO A 295 -0.56 -3.69 12.80
CA PRO A 295 -1.86 -3.03 12.63
C PRO A 295 -2.71 -3.64 11.51
N PHE A 296 -2.11 -4.36 10.56
CA PHE A 296 -2.72 -4.83 9.33
C PHE A 296 -2.98 -6.35 9.29
N LEU A 297 -2.45 -7.11 10.26
CA LEU A 297 -2.61 -8.56 10.37
C LEU A 297 -3.07 -8.96 11.78
N PRO A 298 -3.75 -10.11 11.94
CA PRO A 298 -4.02 -10.68 13.25
C PRO A 298 -2.73 -10.91 14.07
N GLU A 299 -2.77 -10.65 15.38
CA GLU A 299 -1.58 -10.77 16.24
C GLU A 299 -1.01 -12.20 16.27
N ASP A 300 -1.88 -13.20 16.27
CA ASP A 300 -1.54 -14.63 16.25
C ASP A 300 -0.78 -15.01 14.97
N GLU A 301 -1.21 -14.50 13.83
CA GLU A 301 -0.51 -14.65 12.55
C GLU A 301 0.88 -14.02 12.60
N VAL A 302 0.99 -12.80 13.13
CA VAL A 302 2.29 -12.12 13.27
C VAL A 302 3.23 -12.91 14.19
N ARG A 303 2.74 -13.40 15.34
CA ARG A 303 3.53 -14.23 16.25
C ARG A 303 3.99 -15.54 15.60
N ALA A 304 3.15 -16.17 14.77
CA ALA A 304 3.53 -17.38 14.04
C ALA A 304 4.66 -17.10 13.02
N ILE A 305 4.56 -15.98 12.29
CA ILE A 305 5.58 -15.53 11.34
C ILE A 305 6.91 -15.20 12.05
N GLU A 306 6.86 -14.54 13.20
CA GLU A 306 8.06 -14.22 14.01
C GLU A 306 8.74 -15.47 14.57
N ARG A 307 7.96 -16.46 15.05
CA ARG A 307 8.49 -17.76 15.48
C ARG A 307 9.26 -18.42 14.35
N PHE A 308 8.67 -18.46 13.15
CA PHE A 308 9.34 -18.99 11.97
C PHE A 308 10.64 -18.24 11.64
N ALA A 309 10.66 -16.90 11.73
CA ALA A 309 11.86 -16.10 11.49
C ALA A 309 13.03 -16.49 12.42
N LYS A 310 12.73 -16.87 13.66
CA LYS A 310 13.69 -17.31 14.68
C LYS A 310 14.16 -18.76 14.51
N GLY A 311 13.59 -19.50 13.57
CA GLY A 311 13.90 -20.91 13.33
C GLY A 311 12.90 -21.88 13.96
N ASP A 312 11.90 -21.38 14.69
CA ASP A 312 10.90 -22.23 15.33
C ASP A 312 9.88 -22.70 14.30
N ASP A 313 9.88 -24.01 14.06
CA ASP A 313 9.02 -24.65 13.08
C ASP A 313 7.73 -25.22 13.68
N ALA A 314 7.51 -25.01 14.97
CA ALA A 314 6.26 -25.36 15.64
C ALA A 314 5.17 -24.38 15.17
N GLY A 315 4.31 -24.86 14.27
CA GLY A 315 3.04 -24.21 13.94
C GLY A 315 2.12 -24.33 15.14
#